data_AF-A0A2N3NHL0-F1
#
_entry.id   AF-A0A2N3NHL0-F1
#
_cell.length_a   1.000
_cell.length_b   1.000
_cell.length_c   1.000
_cell.angle_alpha   90.00
_cell.angle_beta   90.00
_cell.angle_gamma   90.00
#
_symmetry.space_group_name_H-M   'P 1'
#
loop_
_entity.id
_entity.type
_entity.pdbx_description
1 polymer ?
#
loop_
_entity_poly.entity_id
_entity_poly.type
_entity_poly.pdbx_seq_one_letter_code
_entity_poly.pdbx_strand_id
1 'polypeptide(L)'
;MLATRVLRAAKGAKPNITGFDINKLRAAAGTPKYDPWERAEAWRYQGPFTRWNRFKGTLPGLGTATVAFTIYCLYEHFFLEDDHHHGHGDGHGHGAAKH
;
A
#
# COMPACT_ATOMS: atom_id res chain seq x y z
N MET A 1 6.48 -1.49 46.27
CA MET A 1 6.46 -0.38 45.29
C MET A 1 5.17 -0.29 44.44
N LEU A 2 4.24 -1.27 44.46
CA LEU A 2 3.05 -1.24 43.59
C LEU A 2 1.87 -0.41 44.18
N ALA A 3 1.67 -0.47 45.49
CA ALA A 3 0.55 0.19 46.19
C ALA A 3 0.52 1.72 45.98
N THR A 4 1.69 2.36 45.89
CA THR A 4 1.82 3.81 45.73
C THR A 4 1.35 4.30 44.36
N ARG A 5 1.40 3.45 43.32
CA ARG A 5 0.88 3.79 41.97
C ARG A 5 -0.63 3.68 41.90
N VAL A 6 -1.20 2.65 42.53
CA VAL A 6 -2.66 2.43 42.59
C VAL A 6 -3.36 3.56 43.35
N LEU A 7 -2.80 3.98 44.49
CA LEU A 7 -3.34 5.10 45.27
C LEU A 7 -3.26 6.46 44.54
N ARG A 8 -2.27 6.64 43.66
CA ARG A 8 -2.17 7.83 42.80
C ARG A 8 -3.21 7.82 41.69
N ALA A 9 -3.49 6.67 41.08
CA ALA A 9 -4.54 6.52 40.07
C ALA A 9 -5.95 6.70 40.68
N ALA A 10 -6.17 6.26 41.92
CA ALA A 10 -7.44 6.39 42.62
C ALA A 10 -7.82 7.84 43.00
N LYS A 11 -6.84 8.76 43.07
CA LYS A 11 -7.05 10.15 43.51
C LYS A 11 -7.65 11.08 42.44
N GLY A 12 -8.00 10.55 41.26
CA GLY A 12 -8.56 11.30 40.15
C GLY A 12 -7.54 12.23 39.46
N ALA A 13 -7.85 12.63 38.22
CA ALA A 13 -7.04 13.61 37.51
C ALA A 13 -7.12 14.97 38.23
N LYS A 14 -5.97 15.61 38.45
CA LYS A 14 -5.89 16.94 39.06
C LYS A 14 -6.71 17.93 38.22
N PRO A 15 -7.59 18.76 38.82
CA PRO A 15 -8.35 19.75 38.05
C PRO A 15 -7.38 20.71 37.36
N ASN A 16 -7.48 20.82 36.04
CA ASN A 16 -6.67 21.75 35.26
C ASN A 16 -7.16 23.17 35.49
N ILE A 17 -6.27 24.03 36.02
CA ILE A 17 -6.55 25.44 36.32
C ILE A 17 -6.92 26.24 35.06
N THR A 18 -6.49 25.78 33.89
CA THR A 18 -6.77 26.39 32.59
C THR A 18 -8.11 25.95 32.00
N GLY A 19 -8.85 25.03 32.64
CA GLY A 19 -10.11 24.48 32.13
C GLY A 19 -9.96 23.56 30.91
N PHE A 20 -8.74 23.38 30.40
CA PHE A 20 -8.46 22.48 29.28
C PHE A 20 -8.45 21.01 29.75
N ASP A 21 -9.24 20.16 29.09
CA ASP A 21 -9.34 18.73 29.40
C ASP A 21 -9.05 17.90 28.14
N ILE A 22 -7.96 17.15 28.18
CA ILE A 22 -7.50 16.31 27.07
C ILE A 22 -8.52 15.21 26.74
N ASN A 23 -9.21 14.67 27.74
CA ASN A 23 -10.19 13.61 27.51
C ASN A 23 -11.44 14.16 26.82
N LYS A 24 -11.87 15.37 27.17
CA LYS A 24 -12.96 16.07 26.47
C LYS A 24 -12.58 16.44 25.05
N LEU A 25 -11.35 16.94 24.84
CA LEU A 25 -10.84 17.19 23.50
C LEU A 25 -10.83 15.90 22.68
N ARG A 26 -10.32 14.79 23.22
CA ARG A 26 -10.30 13.49 22.53
C ARG A 26 -11.70 13.00 22.17
N ALA A 27 -12.67 13.17 23.08
CA ALA A 27 -14.07 12.82 22.82
C ALA A 27 -14.69 13.70 21.72
N ALA A 28 -14.29 14.97 21.62
CA ALA A 28 -14.76 15.92 20.62
C ALA A 28 -14.00 15.87 19.28
N ALA A 29 -12.76 15.37 19.26
CA ALA A 29 -11.87 15.34 18.10
C ALA A 29 -12.24 14.26 17.06
N GLY A 30 -13.32 13.51 17.28
CA GLY A 30 -13.84 12.57 16.29
C GLY A 30 -14.43 13.28 15.07
N THR A 31 -14.54 12.55 13.96
CA THR A 31 -15.29 13.05 12.80
C THR A 31 -16.77 13.19 13.17
N PRO A 32 -17.38 14.37 13.01
CA PRO A 32 -18.79 14.57 13.31
C PRO A 32 -19.65 13.69 12.39
N LYS A 33 -20.81 13.26 12.89
CA LYS A 33 -21.75 12.42 12.12
C LYS A 33 -22.25 13.12 10.85
N TYR A 34 -22.29 14.45 10.86
CA TYR A 34 -22.72 15.27 9.73
C TYR A 34 -21.77 16.45 9.59
N ASP A 35 -21.09 16.53 8.46
CA ASP A 35 -20.23 17.64 8.12
C ASP A 35 -20.99 18.59 7.16
N PRO A 36 -21.26 19.85 7.56
CA PRO A 36 -21.94 20.81 6.69
C PRO A 36 -21.16 21.11 5.40
N TRP A 37 -19.86 20.82 5.35
CA TRP A 37 -18.99 21.06 4.20
C TRP A 37 -18.81 19.85 3.29
N GLU A 38 -19.45 18.72 3.60
CA GLU A 38 -19.28 17.47 2.84
C GLU A 38 -19.50 17.67 1.33
N ARG A 39 -20.56 18.41 0.96
CA ARG A 39 -20.84 18.73 -0.47
C ARG A 39 -19.78 19.65 -1.08
N ALA A 40 -19.28 20.61 -0.30
CA ALA A 40 -18.26 21.54 -0.77
C ALA A 40 -16.91 20.85 -0.97
N GLU A 41 -16.61 19.80 -0.20
CA GLU A 41 -15.37 19.02 -0.30
C GLU A 41 -15.48 17.83 -1.26
N ALA A 42 -16.71 17.49 -1.71
CA ALA A 42 -16.99 16.32 -2.53
C ALA A 42 -16.19 16.27 -3.85
N TRP A 43 -15.95 17.42 -4.48
CA TRP A 43 -15.21 17.50 -5.75
C TRP A 43 -13.78 16.93 -5.65
N ARG A 44 -13.15 16.98 -4.46
CA ARG A 44 -11.78 16.50 -4.23
C ARG A 44 -11.66 14.98 -4.35
N TYR A 45 -12.77 14.27 -4.16
CA TYR A 45 -12.80 12.82 -4.10
C TYR A 45 -13.66 12.20 -5.23
N GLN A 46 -14.18 13.02 -6.13
CA GLN A 46 -15.00 12.61 -7.25
C GLN A 46 -14.23 12.71 -8.59
N GLY A 47 -14.73 12.01 -9.61
CA GLY A 47 -14.18 12.03 -10.97
C GLY A 47 -12.71 11.55 -11.06
N PRO A 48 -11.78 12.35 -11.63
CA PRO A 48 -10.39 11.95 -11.86
C PRO A 48 -9.61 11.72 -10.55
N PHE A 49 -10.06 12.27 -9.43
CA PHE A 49 -9.31 12.23 -8.16
C PHE A 49 -9.64 11.03 -7.27
N THR A 50 -10.52 10.13 -7.73
CA THR A 50 -10.88 8.90 -7.02
C THR A 50 -9.65 8.00 -6.83
N ARG A 51 -9.66 7.17 -5.76
CA ARG A 51 -8.58 6.21 -5.50
C ARG A 51 -8.29 5.34 -6.72
N TRP A 52 -9.34 4.89 -7.42
CA TRP A 52 -9.16 4.03 -8.58
C TRP A 52 -8.54 4.74 -9.78
N ASN A 53 -8.94 5.98 -10.05
CA ASN A 53 -8.38 6.72 -11.18
C ASN A 53 -6.90 7.06 -11.00
N ARG A 54 -6.42 7.16 -9.74
CA ARG A 54 -4.97 7.31 -9.46
C ARG A 54 -4.16 6.09 -9.89
N PHE A 55 -4.72 4.89 -9.81
CA PHE A 55 -4.02 3.65 -10.21
C PHE A 55 -4.09 3.37 -11.71
N LYS A 56 -5.04 3.95 -12.46
CA LYS A 56 -5.14 3.72 -13.91
C LYS A 56 -3.90 4.15 -14.70
N GLY A 57 -3.13 5.10 -14.17
CA GLY A 57 -1.91 5.61 -14.80
C GLY A 57 -0.60 5.02 -14.27
N THR A 58 -0.62 4.07 -13.32
CA THR A 58 0.63 3.63 -12.65
C THR A 58 1.48 2.71 -13.52
N LEU A 59 0.88 2.02 -14.49
CA LEU A 59 1.57 1.08 -15.36
C LEU A 59 1.26 1.38 -16.84
N PRO A 60 1.72 2.54 -17.34
CA PRO A 60 1.53 2.89 -18.74
C PRO A 60 2.26 1.86 -19.61
N GLY A 61 1.55 1.25 -20.55
CA GLY A 61 2.16 0.29 -21.48
C GLY A 61 2.33 -1.14 -20.96
N LEU A 62 1.81 -1.50 -19.77
CA LEU A 62 1.80 -2.90 -19.32
C LEU A 62 1.12 -3.81 -20.34
N GLY A 63 -0.04 -3.41 -20.86
CA GLY A 63 -0.78 -4.21 -21.84
C GLY A 63 0.03 -4.46 -23.13
N THR A 64 0.64 -3.42 -23.68
CA THR A 64 1.47 -3.54 -24.89
C THR A 64 2.74 -4.34 -24.64
N ALA A 65 3.36 -4.18 -23.47
CA ALA A 65 4.54 -4.94 -23.07
C ALA A 65 4.22 -6.44 -22.91
N THR A 66 3.09 -6.77 -22.27
CA THR A 66 2.64 -8.17 -22.16
C THR A 66 2.39 -8.77 -23.55
N VAL A 67 1.71 -8.05 -24.45
CA VAL A 67 1.49 -8.52 -25.82
C VAL A 67 2.81 -8.77 -26.55
N ALA A 68 3.73 -7.81 -26.54
CA ALA A 68 5.04 -7.96 -27.19
C ALA A 68 5.83 -9.14 -26.61
N PHE A 69 5.82 -9.29 -25.27
CA PHE A 69 6.46 -10.41 -24.59
C PHE A 69 5.87 -11.75 -25.00
N THR A 70 4.54 -11.86 -25.07
CA THR A 70 3.88 -13.11 -25.50
C THR A 70 4.19 -13.45 -26.95
N ILE A 71 4.23 -12.47 -27.85
CA ILE A 71 4.63 -12.68 -29.26
C ILE A 71 6.06 -13.19 -29.32
N TYR A 72 6.97 -12.60 -28.53
CA TYR A 72 8.36 -13.04 -28.46
C TYR A 72 8.47 -14.47 -27.93
N CYS A 73 7.76 -14.83 -26.84
CA CYS A 73 7.77 -16.20 -26.32
C CYS A 73 7.24 -17.22 -27.33
N LEU A 74 6.16 -16.89 -28.05
CA LEU A 74 5.62 -17.77 -29.10
C LEU A 74 6.60 -17.90 -30.28
N TYR A 75 7.27 -16.81 -30.65
CA TYR A 75 8.29 -16.83 -31.69
C TYR A 75 9.48 -17.71 -31.28
N GLU A 76 9.98 -17.58 -30.05
CA GLU A 76 11.06 -18.42 -29.53
C GLU A 76 10.62 -19.90 -29.48
N HIS A 77 9.42 -20.18 -28.97
CA HIS A 77 8.91 -21.54 -28.79
C HIS A 77 8.59 -22.28 -30.10
N PHE A 78 8.13 -21.58 -31.15
CA PHE A 78 7.75 -22.23 -32.42
C PHE A 78 8.77 -22.06 -33.54
N PHE A 79 9.57 -21.00 -33.54
CA PHE A 79 10.48 -20.72 -34.65
C PHE A 79 11.96 -20.87 -34.26
N LEU A 80 12.34 -20.68 -33.00
CA LEU A 80 13.73 -20.90 -32.57
C LEU A 80 13.96 -22.33 -32.03
N GLU A 81 12.97 -22.95 -31.38
CA GLU A 81 13.07 -24.36 -30.95
C GLU A 81 13.01 -25.34 -32.14
N ASP A 82 12.22 -25.07 -33.19
CA ASP A 82 12.13 -25.95 -34.37
C ASP A 82 13.43 -26.02 -35.20
N ASP A 83 14.31 -25.01 -35.12
CA ASP A 83 15.63 -24.98 -35.82
C ASP A 83 16.81 -25.47 -34.96
N HIS A 84 16.64 -25.73 -33.65
CA HIS A 84 17.72 -26.09 -32.72
C HIS A 84 17.63 -27.50 -32.09
N HIS A 85 16.77 -28.38 -32.59
CA HIS A 85 16.69 -29.79 -32.17
C HIS A 85 17.71 -30.72 -32.86
N HIS A 86 18.95 -30.25 -33.07
CA HIS A 86 20.10 -31.10 -33.41
C HIS A 86 21.37 -30.61 -32.70
N GLY A 87 21.56 -30.93 -31.41
CA GLY A 87 22.82 -30.61 -30.74
C GLY A 87 22.89 -30.87 -29.24
N HIS A 88 23.05 -32.14 -28.86
CA HIS A 88 23.91 -32.68 -27.79
C HIS A 88 24.37 -31.76 -26.63
N GLY A 89 24.18 -32.26 -25.38
CA GLY A 89 25.26 -32.25 -24.37
C GLY A 89 25.04 -31.43 -23.09
N ASP A 90 24.84 -32.18 -21.99
CA ASP A 90 25.47 -32.01 -20.67
C ASP A 90 25.24 -30.65 -19.93
N GLY A 91 24.45 -30.56 -18.86
CA GLY A 91 24.65 -31.32 -17.62
C GLY A 91 25.93 -30.87 -16.92
N HIS A 92 25.93 -29.78 -16.14
CA HIS A 92 26.72 -29.60 -14.92
C HIS A 92 26.40 -28.26 -14.23
N GLY A 93 25.80 -28.34 -13.03
CA GLY A 93 25.72 -27.21 -12.11
C GLY A 93 26.98 -27.07 -11.27
N HIS A 94 27.37 -25.83 -10.93
CA HIS A 94 27.68 -25.37 -9.56
C HIS A 94 28.10 -23.89 -9.60
N GLY A 95 27.25 -23.00 -9.09
CA GLY A 95 27.61 -21.59 -8.84
C GLY A 95 27.54 -21.33 -7.34
N ALA A 96 28.65 -21.58 -6.63
CA ALA A 96 28.80 -21.23 -5.21
C ALA A 96 29.86 -20.13 -5.07
N ALA A 97 29.42 -19.00 -4.50
CA ALA A 97 30.11 -17.87 -3.87
C ALA A 97 31.65 -17.80 -3.89
N LYS A 98 32.18 -16.59 -4.17
CA LYS A 98 33.11 -15.79 -3.32
C LYS A 98 33.84 -14.70 -4.15
N HIS A 99 33.57 -13.42 -3.90
CA HIS A 99 34.43 -12.44 -3.21
C HIS A 99 33.87 -11.02 -3.34
#